data_AF-A0A2V3WAN3-F1
#
_entry.id   AF-A0A2V3WAN3-F1
#
_cell.length_a   1.000
_cell.length_b   1.000
_cell.length_c   1.000
_cell.angle_alpha   90.00
_cell.angle_beta   90.00
_cell.angle_gamma   90.00
#
_symmetry.space_group_name_H-M   'P 1'
#
loop_
_entity.id
_entity.type
_entity.pdbx_description
1 polymer ?
#
loop_
_entity_poly.entity_id
_entity_poly.type
_entity_poly.pdbx_seq_one_letter_code
_entity_poly.pdbx_strand_id
1 'polypeptide(L)'
;MPSSKKLTTVLCIYLLNMPLTQADDRLRIGSKITEFSSPVELCLPEVAVRGKTFNSVGLSHYLVVPPEDHSKTGDIFVGFRLKNQPNDIWLTDGSSWWAATDENIFPQKAFKVFDKLPPFAYLEVFNNLVDVSAFVGIGEIWAGYGLRLGEGATWWDSFEEMMRNQRFKILWEIGPNLDLSESQLPLTPQHGLYESQSTICLTVTRANEQANVPCCDTAKQ
;
A
#
# COMPACT_ATOMS: atom_id res chain seq x y z
N MET A 1 -9.04 -48.95 8.66
CA MET A 1 -8.26 -47.70 8.61
C MET A 1 -8.04 -47.33 7.15
N PRO A 2 -8.82 -46.41 6.56
CA PRO A 2 -8.56 -45.92 5.22
C PRO A 2 -7.64 -44.69 5.27
N SER A 3 -6.55 -44.77 4.54
CA SER A 3 -5.58 -43.71 4.28
C SER A 3 -6.23 -42.63 3.41
N SER A 4 -6.44 -41.45 3.98
CA SER A 4 -6.86 -40.24 3.27
C SER A 4 -5.65 -39.65 2.54
N LYS A 5 -5.64 -39.78 1.21
CA LYS A 5 -4.70 -39.05 0.36
C LYS A 5 -5.19 -37.61 0.22
N LYS A 6 -4.47 -36.66 0.82
CA LYS A 6 -4.69 -35.23 0.61
C LYS A 6 -4.30 -34.88 -0.84
N LEU A 7 -5.27 -34.37 -1.59
CA LEU A 7 -5.10 -33.87 -2.94
C LEU A 7 -4.57 -32.43 -2.83
N THR A 8 -3.27 -32.25 -3.02
CA THR A 8 -2.65 -30.91 -3.09
C THR A 8 -2.87 -30.37 -4.50
N THR A 9 -3.93 -29.59 -4.70
CA THR A 9 -4.17 -28.88 -5.95
C THR A 9 -3.23 -27.68 -6.02
N VAL A 10 -2.13 -27.82 -6.77
CA VAL A 10 -1.25 -26.71 -7.13
C VAL A 10 -1.99 -25.86 -8.17
N LEU A 11 -2.43 -24.67 -7.76
CA LEU A 11 -3.06 -23.68 -8.63
C LEU A 11 -1.96 -22.96 -9.45
N CYS A 12 -1.57 -23.54 -10.58
CA CYS A 12 -0.71 -22.87 -11.56
C CYS A 12 -1.53 -21.83 -12.34
N ILE A 13 -1.45 -20.56 -11.93
CA ILE A 13 -1.95 -19.44 -12.73
C ILE A 13 -0.96 -19.23 -13.88
N TYR A 14 -1.31 -19.72 -15.07
CA TYR A 14 -0.59 -19.43 -16.31
C TYR A 14 -0.82 -17.95 -16.68
N LEU A 15 0.13 -17.09 -16.31
CA LEU A 15 0.23 -15.75 -16.90
C LEU A 15 0.84 -15.91 -18.30
N LEU A 16 0.01 -15.67 -19.32
CA LEU A 16 0.46 -15.51 -20.69
C LEU A 16 1.50 -14.39 -20.74
N ASN A 17 2.76 -14.76 -21.03
CA ASN A 17 3.82 -13.83 -21.38
C ASN A 17 3.43 -13.08 -22.67
N MET A 18 2.85 -11.88 -22.53
CA MET A 18 2.97 -10.87 -23.57
C MET A 18 4.24 -10.04 -23.30
N PRO A 19 5.05 -9.74 -24.33
CA PRO A 19 6.22 -8.90 -24.16
C PRO A 19 5.76 -7.49 -23.74
N LEU A 20 6.04 -7.13 -22.49
CA LEU A 20 5.82 -5.79 -21.95
C LEU A 20 6.90 -4.83 -22.46
N THR A 21 6.96 -4.62 -23.78
CA THR A 21 7.72 -3.50 -24.37
C THR A 21 6.76 -2.34 -24.62
N GLN A 22 6.36 -1.66 -23.54
CA GLN A 22 5.94 -0.25 -23.50
C GLN A 22 5.39 0.10 -22.10
N ALA A 23 6.27 0.08 -21.10
CA ALA A 23 5.96 0.66 -19.80
C ALA A 23 7.23 1.30 -19.21
N ASP A 24 7.90 2.13 -20.00
CA ASP A 24 8.99 2.97 -19.49
C ASP A 24 9.19 4.18 -20.42
N ASP A 25 8.39 5.24 -20.23
CA ASP A 25 8.75 6.63 -20.66
C ASP A 25 7.68 7.69 -20.33
N ARG A 26 6.47 7.32 -19.86
CA ARG A 26 5.36 8.29 -19.74
C ARG A 26 5.33 9.14 -18.47
N LEU A 27 6.34 9.06 -17.61
CA LEU A 27 6.52 9.96 -16.47
C LEU A 27 7.87 10.68 -16.50
N ARG A 28 8.42 10.95 -17.68
CA ARG A 28 9.27 12.12 -17.88
C ARG A 28 8.38 13.34 -18.12
N ILE A 29 7.73 13.81 -17.05
CA ILE A 29 7.32 15.22 -17.00
C ILE A 29 8.63 15.99 -17.16
N GLY A 30 8.72 16.83 -18.19
CA GLY A 30 9.95 17.44 -18.66
C GLY A 30 10.82 18.00 -17.52
N SER A 31 12.14 18.01 -17.74
CA SER A 31 13.18 18.47 -16.82
C SER A 31 13.09 19.94 -16.37
N LYS A 32 11.92 20.59 -16.50
CA LYS A 32 11.61 21.89 -15.92
C LYS A 32 11.02 21.68 -14.53
N ILE A 33 11.80 22.02 -13.52
CA ILE A 33 11.32 22.22 -12.16
C ILE A 33 10.28 23.35 -12.21
N THR A 34 9.05 23.09 -11.77
CA THR A 34 8.03 24.14 -11.62
C THR A 34 8.35 24.92 -10.34
N GLU A 35 8.79 26.17 -10.49
CA GLU A 35 8.98 27.08 -9.36
C GLU A 35 7.69 27.80 -9.01
N PHE A 36 7.29 27.73 -7.74
CA PHE A 36 6.15 28.48 -7.22
C PHE A 36 6.63 29.78 -6.57
N SER A 37 6.03 30.92 -6.96
CA SER A 37 6.36 32.24 -6.42
C SER A 37 5.86 32.48 -4.99
N SER A 38 5.01 31.61 -4.48
CA SER A 38 4.42 31.63 -3.14
C SER A 38 4.16 30.19 -2.68
N PRO A 39 3.96 29.93 -1.38
CA PRO A 39 3.45 28.64 -0.92
C PRO A 39 2.19 28.24 -1.71
N VAL A 40 2.14 27.00 -2.19
CA VAL A 40 0.98 26.44 -2.89
C VAL A 40 0.50 25.22 -2.15
N GLU A 41 -0.82 25.10 -2.00
CA GLU A 41 -1.44 23.89 -1.46
C GLU A 41 -1.73 22.90 -2.60
N LEU A 42 -1.21 21.68 -2.47
CA LEU A 42 -1.44 20.59 -3.40
C LEU A 42 -2.21 19.48 -2.66
N CYS A 43 -3.46 19.26 -3.06
CA CYS A 43 -4.30 18.19 -2.49
C CYS A 43 -4.33 16.98 -3.42
N LEU A 44 -4.02 15.80 -2.88
CA LEU A 44 -4.04 14.51 -3.56
C LEU A 44 -5.06 13.59 -2.88
N PRO A 45 -5.80 12.76 -3.63
CA PRO A 45 -6.65 11.74 -3.01
C PRO A 45 -5.77 10.72 -2.27
N GLU A 46 -6.13 10.42 -1.03
CA GLU A 46 -5.43 9.42 -0.22
C GLU A 46 -5.57 8.02 -0.82
N VAL A 47 -6.71 7.72 -1.44
CA VAL A 47 -6.95 6.47 -2.17
C VAL A 47 -7.44 6.78 -3.58
N ALA A 48 -6.83 6.15 -4.58
CA ALA A 48 -7.24 6.28 -5.98
C ALA A 48 -7.58 4.91 -6.57
N VAL A 49 -8.82 4.77 -7.03
CA VAL A 49 -9.31 3.61 -7.77
C VAL A 49 -9.44 3.93 -9.25
N ARG A 50 -8.94 3.02 -10.09
CA ARG A 50 -9.07 3.06 -11.54
C ARG A 50 -9.87 1.83 -11.99
N GLY A 51 -10.68 1.98 -13.04
CA GLY A 51 -11.53 0.91 -13.54
C GLY A 51 -13.01 1.20 -13.36
N LYS A 52 -13.83 0.60 -14.25
CA LYS A 52 -15.29 0.81 -14.26
C LYS A 52 -16.06 -0.35 -13.62
N THR A 53 -15.43 -1.51 -13.52
CA THR A 53 -16.03 -2.79 -13.17
C THR A 53 -15.07 -3.59 -12.29
N PHE A 54 -15.59 -4.49 -11.45
CA PHE A 54 -14.77 -5.29 -10.53
C PHE A 54 -13.83 -6.29 -11.20
N ASN A 55 -14.02 -6.58 -12.49
CA ASN A 55 -13.11 -7.44 -13.26
C ASN A 55 -11.89 -6.70 -13.83
N SER A 56 -11.73 -5.41 -13.54
CA SER A 56 -10.64 -4.59 -14.06
C SER A 56 -10.40 -3.39 -13.14
N VAL A 57 -9.77 -3.63 -12.00
CA VAL A 57 -9.54 -2.62 -10.94
C VAL A 57 -8.06 -2.34 -10.76
N GLY A 58 -7.69 -1.06 -10.69
CA GLY A 58 -6.41 -0.60 -10.18
C GLY A 58 -6.64 0.18 -8.87
N LEU A 59 -5.74 0.01 -7.90
CA LEU A 59 -5.85 0.65 -6.60
C LEU A 59 -4.47 1.15 -6.17
N SER A 60 -4.40 2.40 -5.73
CA SER A 60 -3.23 2.98 -5.10
C SER A 60 -3.63 3.83 -3.90
N HIS A 61 -2.73 3.95 -2.93
CA HIS A 61 -2.95 4.67 -1.68
C HIS A 61 -1.71 5.43 -1.25
N TYR A 62 -1.90 6.58 -0.60
CA TYR A 62 -0.85 7.30 0.11
C TYR A 62 -1.01 7.05 1.60
N LEU A 63 -0.13 6.24 2.18
CA LEU A 63 -0.12 6.04 3.62
C LEU A 63 0.47 7.26 4.32
N VAL A 64 -0.25 7.82 5.30
CA VAL A 64 0.24 8.88 6.18
C VAL A 64 0.81 8.28 7.46
N VAL A 65 2.10 8.52 7.71
CA VAL A 65 2.76 8.10 8.95
C VAL A 65 2.65 9.26 9.96
N PRO A 66 2.30 9.03 11.23
CA PRO A 66 2.19 10.08 12.22
C PRO A 66 3.59 10.64 12.61
N PRO A 67 3.69 11.93 12.96
CA PRO A 67 4.97 12.61 13.18
C PRO A 67 5.93 11.94 14.16
N GLU A 68 5.40 11.32 15.22
CA GLU A 68 6.17 10.62 16.24
C GLU A 68 6.97 9.41 15.72
N ASP A 69 6.65 8.93 14.51
CA ASP A 69 7.27 7.74 13.91
C ASP A 69 8.19 8.04 12.73
N HIS A 70 8.24 9.29 12.22
CA HIS A 70 9.00 9.66 11.01
C HIS A 70 10.52 9.38 11.09
N SER A 71 11.06 9.30 12.30
CA SER A 71 12.50 9.04 12.51
C SER A 71 12.79 7.60 12.91
N LYS A 72 11.79 6.74 12.95
CA LYS A 72 11.93 5.34 13.36
C LYS A 72 12.07 4.45 12.14
N THR A 73 12.85 3.38 12.29
CA THR A 73 12.93 2.31 11.29
C THR A 73 11.66 1.49 11.31
N GLY A 74 11.15 1.17 10.13
CA GLY A 74 9.90 0.44 10.01
C GLY A 74 9.69 -0.16 8.63
N ASP A 75 8.62 -0.92 8.52
CA ASP A 75 8.19 -1.57 7.29
C ASP A 75 6.74 -1.19 7.01
N ILE A 76 6.43 -1.01 5.72
CA ILE A 76 5.07 -0.73 5.26
C ILE A 76 4.51 -1.96 4.57
N PHE A 77 3.28 -2.31 4.92
CA PHE A 77 2.57 -3.50 4.47
C PHE A 77 1.25 -3.13 3.79
N VAL A 78 0.91 -3.89 2.75
CA VAL A 78 -0.41 -3.89 2.13
C VAL A 78 -0.97 -5.29 2.22
N GLY A 79 -2.14 -5.40 2.83
CA GLY A 79 -2.79 -6.66 3.14
C GLY A 79 -4.10 -6.86 2.39
N PHE A 80 -4.43 -8.11 2.15
CA PHE A 80 -5.76 -8.59 1.77
C PHE A 80 -6.18 -9.62 2.81
N ARG A 81 -7.48 -9.65 3.12
CA ARG A 81 -8.08 -10.76 3.86
C ARG A 81 -9.52 -10.97 3.45
N LEU A 82 -10.07 -12.13 3.82
CA LEU A 82 -11.49 -12.40 3.74
C LEU A 82 -12.15 -12.08 5.09
N LYS A 83 -13.32 -11.44 5.07
CA LYS A 83 -14.10 -11.08 6.27
C LYS A 83 -14.40 -12.30 7.15
N ASN A 84 -14.64 -13.46 6.54
CA ASN A 84 -14.92 -14.72 7.25
C ASN A 84 -13.65 -15.48 7.71
N GLN A 85 -12.46 -15.04 7.31
CA GLN A 85 -11.16 -15.60 7.70
C GLN A 85 -10.23 -14.46 8.13
N PRO A 86 -10.57 -13.75 9.24
CA PRO A 86 -9.92 -12.50 9.61
C PRO A 86 -8.44 -12.63 9.98
N ASN A 87 -7.97 -13.85 10.25
CA ASN A 87 -6.60 -14.17 10.64
C ASN A 87 -5.71 -14.58 9.46
N ASP A 88 -6.32 -14.91 8.31
CA ASP A 88 -5.58 -15.27 7.11
C ASP A 88 -5.34 -13.99 6.31
N ILE A 89 -4.10 -13.48 6.40
CA ILE A 89 -3.69 -12.23 5.74
C ILE A 89 -2.73 -12.58 4.62
N TRP A 90 -3.00 -12.03 3.44
CA TRP A 90 -2.11 -12.07 2.30
C TRP A 90 -1.48 -10.70 2.10
N LEU A 91 -0.18 -10.65 1.86
CA LEU A 91 0.59 -9.43 1.65
C LEU A 91 1.00 -9.31 0.19
N THR A 92 1.16 -8.07 -0.30
CA THR A 92 1.44 -7.79 -1.72
C THR A 92 2.60 -6.82 -1.92
N ASP A 93 3.29 -7.01 -3.04
CA ASP A 93 4.26 -6.04 -3.62
C ASP A 93 3.64 -5.19 -4.74
N GLY A 94 2.33 -5.30 -4.93
CA GLY A 94 1.56 -4.70 -6.02
C GLY A 94 1.40 -5.62 -7.25
N SER A 95 2.19 -6.68 -7.36
CA SER A 95 2.18 -7.62 -8.50
C SER A 95 1.72 -9.02 -8.11
N SER A 96 2.01 -9.46 -6.89
CA SER A 96 1.72 -10.81 -6.42
C SER A 96 1.34 -10.82 -4.95
N TRP A 97 0.66 -11.88 -4.52
CA TRP A 97 0.10 -12.02 -3.18
C TRP A 97 0.66 -13.27 -2.50
N TRP A 98 1.07 -13.14 -1.24
CA TRP A 98 1.66 -14.22 -0.45
C TRP A 98 1.01 -14.29 0.92
N ALA A 99 0.74 -15.49 1.42
CA ALA A 99 0.28 -15.64 2.79
C ALA A 99 1.35 -15.11 3.75
N ALA A 100 0.97 -14.25 4.70
CA ALA A 100 1.89 -13.68 5.67
C ALA A 100 2.59 -14.77 6.50
N THR A 101 1.90 -15.88 6.73
CA THR A 101 2.39 -17.02 7.54
C THR A 101 3.39 -17.92 6.82
N ASP A 102 3.66 -17.72 5.53
CA ASP A 102 4.63 -18.53 4.78
C ASP A 102 6.05 -17.93 4.88
N GLU A 103 6.67 -18.11 6.03
CA GLU A 103 8.02 -17.58 6.35
C GLU A 103 9.13 -18.11 5.41
N ASN A 104 8.91 -19.27 4.77
CA ASN A 104 9.93 -19.94 3.96
C ASN A 104 10.00 -19.43 2.51
N ILE A 105 8.94 -18.74 2.04
CA ILE A 105 8.79 -18.32 0.64
C ILE A 105 8.54 -16.81 0.55
N PHE A 106 8.55 -16.09 1.68
CA PHE A 106 8.16 -14.69 1.70
C PHE A 106 9.18 -13.81 0.97
N PRO A 107 8.82 -13.21 -0.18
CA PRO A 107 9.75 -12.36 -0.88
C PRO A 107 9.91 -11.04 -0.11
N GLN A 108 11.16 -10.57 0.02
CA GLN A 108 11.47 -9.23 0.57
C GLN A 108 10.69 -8.08 -0.12
N LYS A 109 10.04 -8.34 -1.26
CA LYS A 109 9.27 -7.38 -2.03
C LYS A 109 7.86 -7.13 -1.49
N ALA A 110 7.29 -8.05 -0.69
CA ALA A 110 5.91 -7.94 -0.20
C ALA A 110 5.70 -6.87 0.90
N PHE A 111 6.75 -6.11 1.20
CA PHE A 111 6.77 -4.98 2.12
C PHE A 111 7.84 -3.99 1.67
N LYS A 112 7.73 -2.73 2.09
CA LYS A 112 8.74 -1.70 1.84
C LYS A 112 9.48 -1.39 3.14
N VAL A 113 10.80 -1.58 3.13
CA VAL A 113 11.68 -1.28 4.26
C VAL A 113 12.09 0.17 4.23
N PHE A 114 12.06 0.84 5.38
CA PHE A 114 12.55 2.19 5.55
C PHE A 114 13.45 2.31 6.78
N ASP A 115 14.66 2.81 6.57
CA ASP A 115 15.55 3.18 7.68
C ASP A 115 14.94 4.27 8.56
N LYS A 116 14.15 5.16 7.93
CA LYS A 116 13.29 6.17 8.55
C LYS A 116 11.98 6.24 7.80
N LEU A 117 10.87 5.98 8.48
CA LEU A 117 9.55 6.02 7.86
C LEU A 117 9.27 7.43 7.29
N PRO A 118 8.91 7.56 6.01
CA PRO A 118 8.60 8.85 5.44
C PRO A 118 7.26 9.37 5.98
N PRO A 119 7.02 10.68 6.01
CA PRO A 119 5.72 11.24 6.38
C PRO A 119 4.57 10.71 5.50
N PHE A 120 4.88 10.44 4.23
CA PHE A 120 3.95 9.89 3.26
C PHE A 120 4.62 8.80 2.44
N ALA A 121 3.95 7.68 2.23
CA ALA A 121 4.43 6.59 1.38
C ALA A 121 3.39 6.26 0.30
N TYR A 122 3.81 6.34 -0.96
CA TYR A 122 2.98 5.87 -2.07
C TYR A 122 2.99 4.34 -2.14
N LEU A 123 1.80 3.76 -2.15
CA LEU A 123 1.54 2.32 -2.21
C LEU A 123 0.73 2.01 -3.46
N GLU A 124 1.32 1.21 -4.33
CA GLU A 124 0.62 0.64 -5.48
C GLU A 124 0.10 -0.73 -5.04
N VAL A 125 -1.22 -0.84 -4.80
CA VAL A 125 -1.83 -2.10 -4.33
C VAL A 125 -1.99 -3.06 -5.50
N PHE A 126 -2.35 -2.53 -6.67
CA PHE A 126 -2.41 -3.27 -7.92
C PHE A 126 -1.62 -2.51 -9.00
N ASN A 127 -0.46 -3.06 -9.39
CA ASN A 127 0.39 -2.49 -10.45
C ASN A 127 -0.26 -2.59 -11.84
N ASN A 128 -1.20 -3.54 -12.00
CA ASN A 128 -2.00 -3.75 -13.19
C ASN A 128 -3.48 -3.77 -12.84
N LEU A 129 -4.36 -3.65 -13.84
CA LEU A 129 -5.78 -3.86 -13.63
C LEU A 129 -6.04 -5.33 -13.32
N VAL A 130 -6.69 -5.62 -12.20
CA VAL A 130 -6.96 -6.98 -11.71
C VAL A 130 -8.46 -7.27 -11.62
N ASP A 131 -8.82 -8.55 -11.77
CA ASP A 131 -10.17 -9.04 -11.51
C ASP A 131 -10.32 -9.40 -10.04
N VAL A 132 -11.18 -8.66 -9.33
CA VAL A 132 -11.52 -8.89 -7.93
C VAL A 132 -13.00 -9.27 -7.74
N SER A 133 -13.70 -9.62 -8.83
CA SER A 133 -15.13 -9.93 -8.80
C SER A 133 -15.49 -11.06 -7.83
N ALA A 134 -14.60 -12.04 -7.68
CA ALA A 134 -14.74 -13.16 -6.75
C ALA A 134 -14.71 -12.75 -5.27
N PHE A 135 -14.23 -11.55 -4.96
CA PHE A 135 -14.06 -11.05 -3.58
C PHE A 135 -15.09 -9.99 -3.21
N VAL A 136 -16.02 -9.66 -4.11
CA VAL A 136 -17.08 -8.68 -3.85
C VAL A 136 -17.95 -9.13 -2.66
N GLY A 137 -18.09 -8.24 -1.67
CA GLY A 137 -18.84 -8.44 -0.44
C GLY A 137 -18.07 -9.19 0.67
N ILE A 138 -16.94 -9.81 0.36
CA ILE A 138 -16.21 -10.69 1.29
C ILE A 138 -14.75 -10.31 1.51
N GLY A 139 -14.15 -9.54 0.59
CA GLY A 139 -12.74 -9.15 0.64
C GLY A 139 -12.52 -7.76 1.21
N GLU A 140 -11.39 -7.60 1.91
CA GLU A 140 -10.92 -6.33 2.43
C GLU A 140 -9.45 -6.13 2.06
N ILE A 141 -9.10 -4.90 1.67
CA ILE A 141 -7.74 -4.45 1.44
C ILE A 141 -7.33 -3.47 2.53
N TRP A 142 -6.17 -3.69 3.10
CA TRP A 142 -5.61 -2.93 4.21
C TRP A 142 -4.25 -2.35 3.86
N ALA A 143 -3.86 -1.26 4.52
CA ALA A 143 -2.47 -0.84 4.56
C ALA A 143 -2.11 -0.36 5.96
N GLY A 144 -0.85 -0.55 6.32
CA GLY A 144 -0.33 -0.19 7.62
C GLY A 144 1.18 -0.21 7.65
N TYR A 145 1.74 0.13 8.81
CA TYR A 145 3.17 0.11 9.01
C TYR A 145 3.50 -0.41 10.41
N GLY A 146 4.63 -1.10 10.50
CA GLY A 146 5.20 -1.62 11.73
C GLY A 146 6.55 -0.99 12.02
N LEU A 147 6.93 -0.94 13.29
CA LEU A 147 8.25 -0.50 13.71
C LEU A 147 9.19 -1.67 13.93
N ARG A 148 10.45 -1.49 13.51
CA ARG A 148 11.53 -2.41 13.88
C ARG A 148 12.07 -2.03 15.25
N LEU A 149 11.59 -2.71 16.28
CA LEU A 149 11.95 -2.46 17.67
C LEU A 149 13.15 -3.31 18.08
N GLY A 150 14.33 -2.69 18.19
CA GLY A 150 15.55 -3.33 18.67
C GLY A 150 16.51 -3.79 17.56
N GLU A 151 17.74 -4.14 17.96
CA GLU A 151 18.75 -4.63 17.02
C GLU A 151 18.37 -6.02 16.48
N GLY A 152 18.51 -6.20 15.17
CA GLY A 152 18.20 -7.47 14.51
C GLY A 152 16.71 -7.73 14.25
N ALA A 153 15.83 -6.77 14.56
CA ALA A 153 14.40 -6.88 14.27
C ALA A 153 14.15 -7.17 12.77
N THR A 154 13.32 -8.17 12.53
CA THR A 154 12.94 -8.65 11.21
C THR A 154 11.67 -7.95 10.71
N TRP A 155 11.30 -8.22 9.45
CA TRP A 155 10.03 -7.77 8.91
C TRP A 155 8.84 -8.42 9.62
N TRP A 156 8.99 -9.65 10.12
CA TRP A 156 7.93 -10.35 10.86
C TRP A 156 7.67 -9.67 12.21
N ASP A 157 8.73 -9.30 12.92
CA ASP A 157 8.62 -8.55 14.19
C ASP A 157 7.87 -7.24 13.97
N SER A 158 8.20 -6.53 12.88
CA SER A 158 7.52 -5.30 12.46
C SER A 158 6.05 -5.54 12.09
N PHE A 159 5.74 -6.62 11.36
CA PHE A 159 4.37 -6.99 11.03
C PHE A 159 3.54 -7.32 12.27
N GLU A 160 4.06 -8.13 13.20
CA GLU A 160 3.38 -8.43 14.46
C GLU A 160 3.17 -7.18 15.32
N GLU A 161 4.14 -6.27 15.32
CA GLU A 161 4.08 -5.00 16.02
C GLU A 161 2.98 -4.09 15.45
N MET A 162 2.88 -3.98 14.12
CA MET A 162 1.78 -3.30 13.42
C MET A 162 0.43 -3.87 13.84
N MET A 163 0.29 -5.20 13.80
CA MET A 163 -0.95 -5.90 14.13
C MET A 163 -1.36 -5.66 15.59
N ARG A 164 -0.41 -5.75 16.52
CA ARG A 164 -0.62 -5.56 17.97
C ARG A 164 -1.05 -4.15 18.32
N ASN A 165 -0.45 -3.16 17.67
CA ASN A 165 -0.74 -1.74 17.92
C ASN A 165 -1.86 -1.21 17.01
N GLN A 166 -2.49 -2.07 16.21
CA GLN A 166 -3.57 -1.72 15.28
C GLN A 166 -3.18 -0.57 14.34
N ARG A 167 -1.93 -0.54 13.89
CA ARG A 167 -1.38 0.49 12.98
C ARG A 167 -1.63 0.15 11.52
N PHE A 168 -2.88 -0.17 11.23
CA PHE A 168 -3.36 -0.45 9.89
C PHE A 168 -4.77 0.08 9.74
N LYS A 169 -5.14 0.38 8.49
CA LYS A 169 -6.48 0.84 8.12
C LYS A 169 -7.03 0.00 6.99
N ILE A 170 -8.35 -0.14 6.98
CA ILE A 170 -9.08 -0.66 5.82
C ILE A 170 -9.07 0.42 4.76
N LEU A 171 -8.49 0.12 3.60
CA LEU A 171 -8.51 1.00 2.42
C LEU A 171 -9.80 0.80 1.63
N TRP A 172 -10.16 -0.48 1.44
CA TRP A 172 -11.25 -0.86 0.58
C TRP A 172 -11.92 -2.14 1.06
N GLU A 173 -13.20 -2.06 1.38
CA GLU A 173 -14.08 -3.21 1.34
C GLU A 173 -14.50 -3.43 -0.11
N ILE A 174 -14.21 -4.61 -0.66
CA ILE A 174 -14.45 -4.85 -2.08
C ILE A 174 -15.97 -4.96 -2.30
N GLY A 175 -16.58 -3.90 -2.80
CA GLY A 175 -18.03 -3.83 -3.01
C GLY A 175 -18.83 -3.34 -1.80
N PRO A 176 -20.16 -3.25 -1.90
CA PRO A 176 -21.00 -2.72 -0.84
C PRO A 176 -20.99 -3.63 0.40
N ASN A 177 -20.96 -3.01 1.58
CA ASN A 177 -21.27 -3.69 2.83
C ASN A 177 -22.78 -3.95 2.82
N LEU A 178 -23.19 -5.12 2.32
CA LEU A 178 -24.58 -5.46 2.08
C LEU A 178 -25.29 -5.78 3.41
N ASP A 179 -25.61 -4.74 4.19
CA ASP A 179 -26.90 -4.73 4.89
C ASP A 179 -27.93 -4.23 3.87
N LEU A 180 -28.64 -5.19 3.27
CA LEU A 180 -29.48 -5.01 2.09
C LEU A 180 -30.67 -4.07 2.34
N SER A 181 -30.59 -2.82 1.88
CA SER A 181 -31.69 -2.17 1.16
C SER A 181 -31.16 -0.95 0.39
N GLU A 182 -31.69 -0.76 -0.82
CA GLU A 182 -31.49 0.43 -1.67
C GLU A 182 -30.11 0.62 -2.33
N SER A 183 -29.95 0.07 -3.54
CA SER A 183 -29.96 0.90 -4.75
C SER A 183 -29.67 0.08 -6.00
N GLN A 184 -30.49 0.26 -7.02
CA GLN A 184 -30.37 -0.33 -8.36
C GLN A 184 -29.28 0.37 -9.20
N LEU A 185 -28.24 0.92 -8.56
CA LEU A 185 -27.12 1.54 -9.27
C LEU A 185 -26.09 0.47 -9.62
N PRO A 186 -25.42 0.58 -10.79
CA PRO A 186 -24.34 -0.34 -11.12
C PRO A 186 -23.23 -0.17 -10.09
N LEU A 187 -22.93 -1.25 -9.36
CA LEU A 187 -21.83 -1.27 -8.41
C LEU A 187 -20.52 -1.03 -9.16
N THR A 188 -19.91 0.11 -8.89
CA THR A 188 -18.57 0.47 -9.35
C THR A 188 -17.52 0.10 -8.30
N PRO A 189 -16.26 -0.11 -8.69
CA PRO A 189 -15.13 -0.33 -7.76
C PRO A 189 -14.89 0.80 -6.75
N GLN A 190 -15.55 1.96 -6.91
CA GLN A 190 -15.46 3.07 -5.96
C GLN A 190 -16.30 2.82 -4.70
N HIS A 191 -17.27 1.89 -4.75
CA HIS A 191 -18.04 1.50 -3.57
C HIS A 191 -17.16 0.73 -2.58
N GLY A 192 -17.37 1.00 -1.28
CA GLY A 192 -16.66 0.34 -0.18
C GLY A 192 -15.29 0.94 0.15
N LEU A 193 -14.87 2.01 -0.53
CA LEU A 193 -13.68 2.77 -0.17
C LEU A 193 -13.93 3.55 1.13
N TYR A 194 -13.24 3.18 2.20
CA TYR A 194 -13.42 3.75 3.54
C TYR A 194 -13.08 5.24 3.61
N GLU A 195 -12.25 5.71 2.69
CA GLU A 195 -11.75 7.08 2.64
C GLU A 195 -11.88 7.68 1.24
N SER A 196 -12.94 7.33 0.47
CA SER A 196 -13.16 7.83 -0.91
C SER A 196 -13.15 9.36 -1.09
N GLN A 197 -13.08 10.14 -0.01
CA GLN A 197 -13.04 11.60 0.01
C GLN A 197 -11.89 12.19 0.82
N SER A 198 -11.03 11.39 1.48
CA SER A 198 -9.90 11.98 2.20
C SER A 198 -8.86 12.46 1.19
N THR A 199 -8.43 13.70 1.40
CA THR A 199 -7.41 14.35 0.58
C THR A 199 -6.26 14.73 1.49
N ILE A 200 -5.06 14.39 1.04
CA ILE A 200 -3.82 14.83 1.68
C ILE A 200 -3.43 16.13 1.00
N CYS A 201 -3.50 17.23 1.74
CA CYS A 201 -3.06 18.53 1.27
C CYS A 201 -1.64 18.83 1.78
N LEU A 202 -0.75 19.12 0.85
CA LEU A 202 0.65 19.46 1.11
C LEU A 202 0.85 20.94 0.80
N THR A 203 1.42 21.68 1.74
CA THR A 203 1.92 23.03 1.43
C THR A 203 3.31 22.90 0.82
N VAL A 204 3.41 23.13 -0.48
CA VAL A 204 4.67 23.24 -1.21
C VAL A 204 5.20 24.65 -1.02
N THR A 205 6.25 24.79 -0.23
CA THR A 205 7.03 26.02 -0.11
C THR A 205 8.28 25.91 -0.99
N ARG A 206 8.86 27.06 -1.36
CA ARG A 206 10.15 27.06 -2.08
C ARG A 206 11.17 26.29 -1.25
N ALA A 207 11.85 25.32 -1.86
CA ALA A 207 13.08 24.78 -1.30
C ALA A 207 14.10 25.93 -1.30
N ASN A 208 14.25 26.64 -0.17
CA ASN A 208 15.37 27.55 -0.02
C ASN A 208 16.62 26.67 0.00
N GLU A 209 17.48 26.87 -1.00
CA GLU A 209 18.78 26.22 -1.15
C GLU A 209 19.80 26.66 -0.07
N GLN A 210 19.34 26.99 1.13
CA GLN A 210 20.14 27.47 2.25
C GLN A 210 19.68 26.82 3.56
N ALA A 211 19.87 25.50 3.66
CA ALA A 211 20.36 24.97 4.92
C ALA A 211 21.86 25.33 5.00
N ASN A 212 22.15 26.60 5.28
CA ASN A 212 23.45 27.00 5.80
C ASN A 212 23.60 26.31 7.16
N VAL A 213 24.15 25.10 7.15
CA VAL A 213 24.72 24.50 8.35
C VAL A 213 26.01 25.29 8.61
N PRO A 214 26.14 26.07 9.69
CA PRO A 214 27.44 26.59 10.09
C PRO A 214 28.20 25.42 10.73
N CYS A 215 28.73 24.52 9.90
CA CYS A 215 29.75 23.58 10.31
C CYS A 215 31.09 24.12 9.80
N CYS A 216 31.73 24.87 10.67
CA CYS A 216 33.17 25.08 10.83
C CYS A 216 33.42 26.53 11.26
N ASP A 217 33.40 26.78 12.56
CA ASP A 217 34.24 27.84 13.12
C ASP A 217 35.09 27.29 14.26
N THR A 218 36.38 27.24 13.94
CA THR A 218 37.55 27.36 14.80
C THR A 218 37.83 26.28 15.86
N ALA A 219 38.58 25.28 15.42
CA ALA A 219 39.85 25.01 16.10
C ALA A 219 40.78 26.21 15.91
N LYS A 220 41.22 26.85 17.00
CA LYS A 220 42.49 27.58 17.10
C LYS A 220 42.82 27.89 18.56
N GLN A 221 43.88 27.19 19.01
CA GLN A 221 44.88 27.50 20.05
C GLN A 221 44.41 27.79 21.47
#